data_AF-A0AA43RT98-F1
#
_entry.id   AF-A0AA43RT98-F1
#
_cell.length_a   1.000
_cell.length_b   1.000
_cell.length_c   1.000
_cell.angle_alpha   90.00
_cell.angle_beta   90.00
_cell.angle_gamma   90.00
#
_symmetry.space_group_name_H-M   'P 1'
#
loop_
_entity.id
_entity.type
_entity.pdbx_description
1 polymer ?
#
loop_
_entity_poly.entity_id
_entity_poly.type
_entity_poly.pdbx_seq_one_letter_code
_entity_poly.pdbx_strand_id
1 'polypeptide(L)'
;MKELYNDFDKAFLSIYPGFVSAINELLLEEYRFDNKREELLNTELRIFALIRLGISDSNKIASFLRCSVQTVYNYRSKIKRACINEATDIEDQIKKIGIMA
;
A
#
# COMPACT_ATOMS: atom_id res chain seq x y z
N MET A 1 -4.28 -14.67 12.70
CA MET A 1 -3.77 -14.06 11.45
C MET A 1 -4.79 -13.11 10.83
N LYS A 2 -6.00 -13.56 10.51
CA LYS A 2 -7.05 -12.68 9.97
C LYS A 2 -7.42 -11.52 10.91
N GLU A 3 -7.43 -11.76 12.22
CA GLU A 3 -7.70 -10.71 13.22
C GLU A 3 -6.64 -9.60 13.22
N LEU A 4 -5.34 -9.95 13.37
CA LEU A 4 -4.25 -8.96 13.32
C LEU A 4 -4.32 -8.06 12.07
N TYR A 5 -4.56 -8.65 10.91
CA TYR A 5 -4.66 -7.88 9.66
C TYR A 5 -5.94 -7.05 9.59
N ASN A 6 -7.08 -7.56 10.07
CA ASN A 6 -8.29 -6.77 10.15
C ASN A 6 -8.13 -5.58 11.10
N ASP A 7 -7.47 -5.77 12.25
CA ASP A 7 -7.23 -4.71 13.22
C ASP A 7 -6.27 -3.66 12.65
N PHE A 8 -5.20 -4.12 11.99
CA PHE A 8 -4.29 -3.25 11.25
C PHE A 8 -5.01 -2.45 10.17
N ASP A 9 -5.79 -3.12 9.31
CA ASP A 9 -6.49 -2.49 8.18
C ASP A 9 -7.46 -1.41 8.71
N LYS A 10 -8.27 -1.75 9.72
CA LYS A 10 -9.22 -0.81 10.34
C LYS A 10 -8.51 0.39 10.99
N ALA A 11 -7.48 0.15 11.79
CA ALA A 11 -6.73 1.22 12.44
C ALA A 11 -6.06 2.13 11.41
N PHE A 12 -5.46 1.55 10.37
CA PHE A 12 -4.81 2.30 9.31
C PHE A 12 -5.80 3.14 8.50
N LEU A 13 -6.91 2.55 8.06
CA LEU A 13 -7.94 3.23 7.25
C LEU A 13 -8.68 4.31 8.06
N SER A 14 -8.79 4.15 9.38
CA SER A 14 -9.31 5.21 10.25
C SER A 14 -8.39 6.45 10.30
N ILE A 15 -7.08 6.28 10.10
CA ILE A 15 -6.10 7.38 10.10
C ILE A 15 -5.96 7.98 8.69
N TYR A 16 -5.99 7.12 7.66
CA TYR A 16 -5.84 7.48 6.26
C TYR A 16 -7.10 7.12 5.45
N PRO A 17 -8.23 7.81 5.69
CA PRO A 17 -9.41 7.61 4.87
C PRO A 17 -9.09 7.94 3.41
N GLY A 18 -9.62 7.15 2.47
CA GLY A 18 -9.36 7.34 1.04
C GLY A 18 -7.96 6.91 0.57
N PHE A 19 -7.17 6.23 1.40
CA PHE A 19 -5.83 5.74 1.01
C PHE A 19 -5.83 4.92 -0.28
N VAL A 20 -6.81 4.01 -0.44
CA VAL A 20 -6.92 3.16 -1.63
C VAL A 20 -7.21 4.01 -2.88
N SER A 21 -8.12 4.99 -2.75
CA SER A 21 -8.46 5.94 -3.81
C SER A 21 -7.26 6.78 -4.21
N ALA A 22 -6.52 7.33 -3.24
CA ALA A 22 -5.31 8.11 -3.50
C ALA A 22 -4.20 7.27 -4.17
N ILE A 23 -4.04 6.00 -3.81
CA ILE A 23 -3.14 5.09 -4.55
C ILE A 23 -3.63 4.89 -5.98
N ASN A 24 -4.92 4.65 -6.18
CA ASN A 24 -5.50 4.41 -7.50
C ASN A 24 -5.33 5.60 -8.46
N GLU A 25 -5.25 6.82 -7.94
CA GLU A 25 -4.94 8.02 -8.73
C GLU A 25 -3.49 8.05 -9.25
N LEU A 26 -2.57 7.31 -8.63
CA LEU A 26 -1.19 7.18 -9.08
C LEU A 26 -1.02 6.10 -10.16
N LEU A 27 -2.04 5.24 -10.34
CA LEU A 27 -1.97 4.04 -11.18
C LEU A 27 -2.76 4.19 -12.48
N LEU A 28 -2.22 3.56 -13.53
CA LEU A 28 -2.94 3.27 -14.76
C LEU A 28 -4.23 2.49 -14.45
N GLU A 29 -5.28 2.75 -15.22
CA GLU A 29 -6.65 2.30 -14.92
C GLU A 29 -6.75 0.78 -14.75
N GLU A 30 -6.06 0.02 -15.60
CA GLU A 30 -6.05 -1.44 -15.60
C GLU A 30 -5.32 -2.06 -14.40
N TYR A 31 -4.56 -1.26 -13.65
CA TYR A 31 -3.83 -1.69 -12.45
C TYR A 31 -4.45 -1.19 -11.14
N ARG A 32 -5.58 -0.47 -11.20
CA ARG A 32 -6.27 0.04 -10.02
C ARG A 32 -6.83 -1.10 -9.15
N PHE A 33 -6.77 -0.89 -7.85
CA PHE A 33 -7.40 -1.76 -6.85
C PHE A 33 -8.91 -1.56 -6.84
N ASP A 34 -9.66 -2.63 -6.59
CA ASP A 34 -11.12 -2.57 -6.48
C ASP A 34 -11.56 -1.78 -5.23
N ASN A 35 -12.32 -0.71 -5.44
CA ASN A 35 -12.85 0.17 -4.39
C ASN A 35 -14.03 -0.45 -3.62
N LYS A 36 -14.55 -1.63 -4.01
CA LYS A 36 -15.74 -2.22 -3.37
C LYS A 36 -15.53 -2.64 -1.90
N ARG A 37 -14.31 -2.61 -1.39
CA ARG A 37 -13.98 -2.96 0.00
C ARG A 37 -13.03 -1.93 0.61
N GLU A 38 -13.44 -0.67 0.67
CA GLU A 38 -12.70 0.37 1.40
C GLU A 38 -12.48 0.06 2.89
N GLU A 39 -13.10 -1.00 3.43
CA GLU A 39 -12.96 -1.43 4.83
C GLU A 39 -11.77 -2.37 5.09
N LEU A 40 -11.18 -3.00 4.06
CA LEU A 40 -10.11 -4.00 4.24
C LEU A 40 -9.05 -3.91 3.14
N LEU A 41 -7.79 -4.09 3.53
CA LEU A 41 -6.66 -4.07 2.61
C LEU A 41 -6.33 -5.50 2.16
N ASN A 42 -5.88 -5.65 0.92
CA ASN A 42 -5.21 -6.88 0.48
C ASN A 42 -3.70 -6.83 0.83
N THR A 43 -2.98 -7.93 0.61
CA THR A 43 -1.54 -7.99 0.92
C THR A 43 -0.73 -6.89 0.22
N GLU A 44 -1.05 -6.55 -1.03
CA GLU A 44 -0.35 -5.49 -1.77
C GLU A 44 -0.57 -4.14 -1.11
N LEU A 45 -1.83 -3.81 -0.81
CA LEU A 45 -2.19 -2.57 -0.13
C LEU A 45 -1.58 -2.47 1.27
N ARG A 46 -1.46 -3.58 2.00
CA ARG A 46 -0.78 -3.59 3.32
C ARG A 46 0.71 -3.27 3.23
N ILE A 47 1.39 -3.69 2.16
CA ILE A 47 2.79 -3.30 1.92
C ILE A 47 2.90 -1.78 1.82
N PHE A 48 2.01 -1.16 1.05
CA PHE A 48 2.02 0.29 0.86
C PHE A 48 1.56 1.05 2.10
N ALA A 49 0.62 0.50 2.87
CA ALA A 49 0.22 1.04 4.16
C ALA A 49 1.39 1.07 5.15
N LEU A 50 2.20 0.00 5.20
CA LEU A 50 3.41 -0.04 6.03
C LEU A 50 4.45 0.98 5.57
N ILE A 51 4.66 1.14 4.27
CA ILE A 51 5.54 2.19 3.71
C ILE A 51 5.03 3.59 4.10
N ARG A 52 3.71 3.82 4.03
CA ARG A 52 3.08 5.06 4.47
C ARG A 52 3.33 5.37 5.95
N LEU A 53 3.38 4.34 6.80
CA LEU A 53 3.73 4.44 8.22
C LEU A 53 5.25 4.58 8.48
N GLY A 54 6.08 4.68 7.44
CA GLY A 54 7.53 4.81 7.54
C GLY A 54 8.28 3.48 7.64
N ILE A 55 7.59 2.35 7.51
CA ILE A 55 8.21 1.02 7.49
C ILE A 55 8.50 0.65 6.03
N SER A 56 9.67 1.04 5.55
CA SER A 56 10.12 0.78 4.17
C SER A 56 11.13 -0.36 4.04
N ASP A 57 11.57 -0.99 5.13
CA ASP A 57 12.47 -2.15 5.06
C ASP A 57 11.71 -3.42 4.62
N SER A 58 12.13 -4.03 3.52
CA SER A 58 11.46 -5.20 2.95
C SER A 58 11.47 -6.43 3.88
N ASN A 59 12.48 -6.59 4.75
CA ASN A 59 12.52 -7.69 5.71
C ASN A 59 11.49 -7.49 6.82
N LYS A 60 11.35 -6.26 7.33
CA LYS A 60 10.33 -5.88 8.32
C LYS A 60 8.92 -6.09 7.78
N ILE A 61 8.66 -5.65 6.54
CA ILE A 61 7.37 -5.84 5.87
C ILE A 61 7.07 -7.33 5.67
N ALA A 62 8.05 -8.10 5.17
CA ALA A 62 7.90 -9.54 4.95
C ALA A 62 7.61 -10.28 6.26
N SER A 63 8.30 -9.91 7.34
CA SER A 63 8.08 -10.44 8.68
C SER A 63 6.66 -10.13 9.19
N PHE A 64 6.20 -8.88 9.05
CA PHE A 64 4.86 -8.47 9.44
C PHE A 64 3.76 -9.21 8.67
N LEU A 65 3.92 -9.31 7.35
CA LEU A 65 2.95 -9.93 6.46
C LEU A 65 3.07 -11.46 6.37
N ARG A 66 4.07 -12.03 7.03
CA ARG A 66 4.42 -13.46 6.98
C ARG A 66 4.54 -13.98 5.53
N CYS A 67 5.14 -13.17 4.67
CA CYS A 67 5.44 -13.52 3.28
C CYS A 67 6.94 -13.53 3.05
N SER A 68 7.37 -13.95 1.85
CA SER A 68 8.78 -13.86 1.49
C SER A 68 9.18 -12.41 1.19
N VAL A 69 10.45 -12.07 1.38
CA VAL A 69 11.01 -10.78 0.96
C VAL A 69 10.89 -10.61 -0.55
N GLN A 70 11.03 -11.69 -1.32
CA GLN A 70 10.83 -11.69 -2.77
C GLN A 70 9.39 -11.28 -3.15
N THR A 71 8.40 -11.76 -2.39
CA THR A 71 7.00 -11.36 -2.58
C THR A 71 6.82 -9.85 -2.40
N VAL A 72 7.48 -9.26 -1.39
CA VAL A 72 7.47 -7.80 -1.19
C VAL A 72 8.10 -7.07 -2.38
N TYR A 73 9.28 -7.52 -2.85
CA TYR A 73 9.92 -6.93 -4.03
C TYR A 73 9.05 -7.03 -5.29
N ASN A 74 8.38 -8.16 -5.50
CA ASN A 74 7.50 -8.37 -6.65
C ASN A 74 6.33 -7.37 -6.64
N TYR A 75 5.70 -7.14 -5.48
CA TYR A 75 4.59 -6.18 -5.39
C TYR A 75 5.04 -4.73 -5.55
N ARG A 76 6.18 -4.34 -4.96
CA ARG A 76 6.78 -3.02 -5.21
C ARG A 76 7.09 -2.80 -6.68
N SER A 77 7.72 -3.78 -7.31
CA SER A 77 8.08 -3.73 -8.73
C SER A 77 6.85 -3.68 -9.64
N LYS A 78 5.80 -4.45 -9.30
CA LYS A 78 4.51 -4.43 -10.00
C LYS A 78 3.89 -3.02 -9.96
N ILE A 79 3.78 -2.44 -8.78
CA ILE A 79 3.17 -1.10 -8.62
C ILE A 79 4.01 -0.01 -9.25
N LYS A 80 5.35 -0.09 -9.16
CA LYS A 80 6.23 0.85 -9.86
C LYS A 80 6.01 0.87 -11.38
N ARG A 81 5.78 -0.30 -11.99
CA ARG A 81 5.45 -0.40 -13.42
C ARG A 81 4.03 0.03 -13.78
N ALA A 82 3.13 0.07 -12.79
CA ALA A 82 1.75 0.46 -12.96
C ALA A 82 1.52 1.97 -12.78
N CYS A 83 2.55 2.73 -12.41
CA CYS A 83 2.48 4.18 -12.23
C CYS A 83 2.19 4.91 -13.54
N ILE A 84 1.31 5.91 -13.49
CA ILE A 84 1.10 6.84 -14.61
C ILE A 84 2.38 7.65 -14.90
N ASN A 85 3.14 8.00 -13.86
CA ASN A 85 4.37 8.79 -13.97
C ASN A 85 5.59 8.01 -13.46
N GLU A 86 6.34 7.42 -14.37
CA GLU A 86 7.54 6.64 -14.07
C GLU A 86 8.72 7.48 -13.52
N ALA A 87 8.72 8.80 -13.75
CA ALA A 87 9.80 9.68 -13.31
C ALA A 87 9.77 9.98 -11.81
N THR A 88 8.66 9.68 -11.12
CA THR A 88 8.51 9.94 -9.68
C THR A 88 8.53 8.64 -8.89
N ASP A 89 9.27 8.61 -7.78
CA ASP A 89 9.23 7.46 -6.88
C ASP A 89 7.84 7.33 -6.24
N ILE A 90 7.13 6.24 -6.58
CA ILE A 90 5.79 5.98 -6.05
C ILE A 90 5.80 5.76 -4.54
N GLU A 91 6.85 5.21 -3.95
CA GLU A 91 6.90 5.04 -2.49
C GLU A 91 6.97 6.41 -1.79
N ASP A 92 7.62 7.39 -2.40
CA ASP A 92 7.64 8.76 -1.88
C ASP A 92 6.30 9.50 -2.07
N GLN A 93 5.58 9.21 -3.16
CA GLN A 93 4.21 9.69 -3.34
C GLN A 93 3.27 9.07 -2.30
N ILE A 94 3.38 7.75 -2.09
CA ILE A 94 2.59 7.01 -1.09
C ILE A 94 2.83 7.57 0.31
N LYS A 95 4.08 7.85 0.71
CA LYS A 95 4.39 8.47 2.02
C LYS A 95 3.67 9.80 2.25
N LYS A 96 3.29 10.51 1.19
CA LYS A 96 2.61 11.83 1.25
C LYS A 96 1.08 11.74 1.26
N ILE A 97 0.50 10.56 0.99
CA ILE A 97 -0.96 10.39 0.98
C ILE A 97 -1.55 10.76 2.35
N GLY A 98 -2.63 11.56 2.36
CA GLY A 98 -3.31 11.94 3.60
C GLY A 98 -2.51 12.88 4.52
N ILE A 99 -1.40 13.48 4.05
CA ILE A 99 -0.86 14.68 4.70
C ILE A 99 -1.82 15.82 4.34
N MET A 100 -2.64 16.27 5.29
CA MET A 100 -3.30 17.57 5.16
C MET A 100 -2.21 18.63 5.26
N ALA A 101 -2.04 19.41 4.19
CA ALA A 101 -1.20 20.61 4.20
C ALA A 101 -1.88 21.74 5.00
#